data_AF-A0AAU2SCL1-F1
#
_entry.id   AF-A0AAU2SCL1-F1
#
_cell.length_a   1.000
_cell.length_b   1.000
_cell.length_c   1.000
_cell.angle_alpha   90.00
_cell.angle_beta   90.00
_cell.angle_gamma   90.00
#
_symmetry.space_group_name_H-M   'P 1'
#
loop_
_entity.id
_entity.type
_entity.pdbx_description
1 polymer ?
#
loop_
_entity_poly.entity_id
_entity_poly.type
_entity_poly.pdbx_seq_one_letter_code
_entity_poly.pdbx_strand_id
1 'polypeptide(L)'
;MSTERAVQVWAGWFDDFFASLAGVFGRVEPRRMAMAYVKALVAPVERKNGWQIAEHVGHSSPDRVQWFLARSTWCADQLRDALRSFVVQFLARPDGVLVLDETAFLKKGRMSAGVAPQYAGITGQIENCQVAVFCAYATDTGRALIDRELYLPAAWCADAGRCRTQHIPRARAKAVVTKPELGRRMVEVPPRCGGS
;
A
#
# COMPACT_ATOMS: atom_id res chain seq x y z
N MET A 1 -5.48 33.10 1.32
CA MET A 1 -4.60 32.42 2.30
C MET A 1 -3.22 32.31 1.65
N SER A 2 -2.16 32.91 2.22
CA SER A 2 -0.82 32.89 1.60
C SER A 2 -0.34 31.43 1.44
N THR A 3 0.25 31.10 0.29
CA THR A 3 0.78 29.76 -0.06
C THR A 3 1.70 29.22 1.04
N GLU A 4 2.50 30.08 1.66
CA GLU A 4 3.43 29.71 2.72
C GLU A 4 2.73 29.27 4.01
N ARG A 5 1.62 29.94 4.38
CA ARG A 5 0.79 29.54 5.52
C ARG A 5 0.04 28.23 5.24
N ALA A 6 -0.38 28.01 4.00
CA ALA A 6 -1.00 26.74 3.60
C ALA A 6 0.00 25.57 3.67
N VAL A 7 1.25 25.79 3.25
CA VAL A 7 2.33 24.79 3.34
C VAL A 7 2.66 24.45 4.80
N GLN A 8 2.73 25.44 5.69
CA GLN A 8 2.98 25.22 7.12
C GLN A 8 1.86 24.40 7.79
N VAL A 9 0.60 24.71 7.50
CA VAL A 9 -0.55 23.94 8.00
C VAL A 9 -0.51 22.50 7.48
N TRP A 10 -0.19 22.31 6.20
CA TRP A 10 -0.01 20.98 5.61
C TRP A 10 1.13 20.19 6.26
N ALA A 11 2.26 20.85 6.53
CA ALA A 11 3.41 20.21 7.18
C ALA A 11 3.04 19.73 8.60
N GLY A 12 2.36 20.56 9.39
CA GLY A 12 1.87 20.19 10.72
C GLY A 12 0.90 19.00 10.67
N TRP A 13 -0.10 19.06 9.79
CA TRP A 13 -1.05 17.94 9.62
C TRP A 13 -0.37 16.64 9.18
N PHE A 14 0.63 16.74 8.30
CA PHE A 14 1.40 15.59 7.85
C PHE A 14 2.21 14.97 9.00
N ASP A 15 2.81 15.79 9.86
CA ASP A 15 3.56 15.32 11.01
C ASP A 15 2.63 14.66 12.06
N ASP A 16 1.43 15.21 12.29
CA ASP A 16 0.40 14.62 13.16
C ASP A 16 -0.11 13.28 12.59
N PHE A 17 -0.35 13.22 11.28
CA PHE A 17 -0.69 11.98 10.59
C PHE A 17 0.41 10.92 10.79
N PHE A 18 1.67 11.25 10.58
CA PHE A 18 2.78 10.32 10.80
C PHE A 18 3.02 9.98 12.28
N ALA A 19 2.63 10.86 13.20
CA ALA A 19 2.61 10.57 14.63
C ALA A 19 1.56 9.49 14.97
N SER A 20 0.37 9.55 14.34
CA SER A 20 -0.66 8.51 14.52
C SER A 20 -0.21 7.12 14.05
N LEU A 21 0.73 7.07 13.08
CA LEU A 21 1.29 5.82 12.54
C LEU A 21 2.51 5.31 13.32
N ALA A 22 2.96 6.04 14.35
CA ALA A 22 4.23 5.75 15.04
C ALA A 22 4.29 4.34 15.62
N GLY A 23 3.18 3.84 16.17
CA GLY A 23 3.10 2.52 16.82
C GLY A 23 3.33 1.33 15.88
N VAL A 24 3.30 1.55 14.56
CA VAL A 24 3.55 0.50 13.54
C VAL A 24 5.04 0.18 13.42
N PHE A 25 5.90 1.12 13.78
CA PHE A 25 7.34 0.99 13.61
C PHE A 25 8.01 0.70 14.96
N GLY A 26 8.66 -0.46 15.08
CA GLY A 26 9.35 -0.85 16.31
C GLY A 26 10.62 -0.02 16.63
N ARG A 27 11.09 0.81 15.70
CA ARG A 27 12.26 1.67 15.86
C ARG A 27 12.05 3.02 15.19
N VAL A 28 12.82 4.02 15.62
CA VAL A 28 12.71 5.40 15.10
C VAL A 28 13.23 5.53 13.67
N GLU A 29 14.22 4.74 13.26
CA GLU A 29 14.85 4.83 11.94
C GLU A 29 13.89 4.42 10.81
N PRO A 30 13.19 3.25 10.85
CA PRO A 30 12.17 2.91 9.86
C PRO A 30 11.02 3.92 9.82
N ARG A 31 10.61 4.48 10.97
CA ARG A 31 9.58 5.53 11.03
C ARG A 31 10.00 6.79 10.28
N ARG A 32 11.21 7.30 10.55
CA ARG A 32 11.78 8.47 9.86
C ARG A 32 11.91 8.22 8.36
N MET A 33 12.35 7.03 7.98
CA MET A 33 12.47 6.64 6.58
C MET A 33 11.09 6.52 5.90
N ALA A 34 10.07 5.99 6.58
CA ALA A 34 8.71 5.96 6.05
C ALA A 34 8.17 7.36 5.74
N MET A 35 8.36 8.29 6.68
CA MET A 35 7.96 9.69 6.51
C MET A 35 8.69 10.35 5.33
N ALA A 36 10.02 10.22 5.28
CA ALA A 36 10.82 10.77 4.20
C ALA A 36 10.49 10.13 2.84
N TYR A 37 10.21 8.82 2.81
CA TYR A 37 9.79 8.11 1.62
C TYR A 37 8.45 8.65 1.07
N VAL A 38 7.44 8.83 1.92
CA VAL A 38 6.15 9.37 1.49
C VAL A 38 6.27 10.84 1.05
N LYS A 39 7.06 11.67 1.76
CA LYS A 39 7.36 13.04 1.33
C LYS A 39 8.00 13.04 -0.07
N ALA A 40 8.96 12.14 -0.33
CA ALA A 40 9.59 12.00 -1.64
C ALA A 40 8.64 11.50 -2.75
N LEU A 41 7.65 10.66 -2.40
CA LEU A 41 6.64 10.19 -3.35
C LEU A 41 5.74 11.32 -3.86
N VAL A 42 5.44 12.33 -3.04
CA VAL A 42 4.61 13.49 -3.45
C VAL A 42 5.44 14.68 -3.95
N ALA A 43 6.76 14.68 -3.72
CA ALA A 43 7.68 15.70 -4.21
C ALA A 43 7.89 15.63 -5.74
N PRO A 44 8.43 16.68 -6.40
CA PRO A 44 8.73 16.68 -7.83
C PRO A 44 10.00 15.86 -8.18
N VAL A 45 10.05 14.60 -7.74
CA VAL A 45 11.09 13.63 -8.11
C VAL A 45 10.71 13.00 -9.44
N GLU A 46 11.56 13.17 -10.45
CA GLU A 46 11.30 12.77 -11.85
C GLU A 46 10.87 11.30 -11.99
N ARG A 47 11.62 10.36 -11.39
CA ARG A 47 11.18 8.96 -11.29
C ARG A 47 11.21 8.46 -9.85
N LYS A 48 10.14 7.75 -9.48
CA LYS A 48 9.93 7.21 -8.13
C LYS A 48 10.63 5.87 -7.93
N ASN A 49 11.94 5.84 -8.18
CA ASN A 49 12.79 4.68 -7.91
C ASN A 49 13.62 4.89 -6.64
N GLY A 50 14.23 3.82 -6.12
CA GLY A 50 14.98 3.87 -4.87
C GLY A 50 16.19 4.80 -4.89
N TRP A 51 16.80 5.01 -6.06
CA TRP A 51 17.95 5.90 -6.22
C TRP A 51 17.54 7.37 -6.13
N GLN A 52 16.60 7.80 -6.98
CA GLN A 52 16.16 9.20 -7.02
C GLN A 52 15.41 9.61 -5.75
N ILE A 53 14.69 8.66 -5.12
CA ILE A 53 14.12 8.91 -3.79
C ILE A 53 15.24 9.09 -2.76
N ALA A 54 16.27 8.24 -2.76
CA ALA A 54 17.40 8.36 -1.84
C ALA A 54 18.13 9.70 -1.99
N GLU A 55 18.43 10.12 -3.22
CA GLU A 55 19.03 11.43 -3.51
C GLU A 55 18.16 12.57 -3.01
N HIS A 56 16.84 12.51 -3.28
CA HIS A 56 15.91 13.55 -2.84
C HIS A 56 15.85 13.69 -1.31
N VAL A 57 15.99 12.60 -0.57
CA VAL A 57 16.01 12.63 0.91
C VAL A 57 17.42 12.82 1.50
N GLY A 58 18.43 13.09 0.66
CA GLY A 58 19.80 13.40 1.10
C GLY A 58 20.66 12.19 1.45
N HIS A 59 20.40 11.03 0.84
CA HIS A 59 21.21 9.82 1.00
C HIS A 59 22.18 9.64 -0.17
N SER A 60 23.39 9.17 0.12
CA SER A 60 24.44 8.92 -0.89
C SER A 60 24.27 7.60 -1.66
N SER A 61 23.38 6.72 -1.22
CA SER A 61 23.12 5.43 -1.85
C SER A 61 21.64 5.02 -1.69
N PRO A 62 21.12 4.14 -2.57
CA PRO A 62 19.74 3.66 -2.49
C PRO A 62 19.51 2.69 -1.33
N ASP A 63 20.56 2.27 -0.63
CA ASP A 63 20.54 1.14 0.30
C ASP A 63 19.54 1.36 1.43
N ARG A 64 19.44 2.58 1.97
CA ARG A 64 18.48 2.90 3.04
C ARG A 64 17.04 2.76 2.58
N VAL A 65 16.73 3.22 1.37
CA VAL A 65 15.38 3.10 0.78
C VAL A 65 15.07 1.63 0.47
N GLN A 66 16.02 0.91 -0.12
CA GLN A 66 15.85 -0.52 -0.41
C GLN A 66 15.71 -1.35 0.86
N TRP A 67 16.50 -1.05 1.90
CA TRP A 67 16.41 -1.72 3.18
C TRP A 67 15.07 -1.45 3.85
N PHE A 68 14.59 -0.21 3.83
CA PHE A 68 13.25 0.12 4.32
C PHE A 68 12.14 -0.68 3.61
N LEU A 69 12.16 -0.73 2.28
CA LEU A 69 11.12 -1.41 1.51
C LEU A 69 11.18 -2.94 1.56
N ALA A 70 12.37 -3.52 1.70
CA ALA A 70 12.55 -4.98 1.54
C ALA A 70 12.98 -5.73 2.81
N ARG A 71 13.54 -5.04 3.82
CA ARG A 71 14.23 -5.68 4.96
C ARG A 71 13.82 -5.16 6.32
N SER A 72 13.29 -3.94 6.41
CA SER A 72 12.90 -3.37 7.70
C SER A 72 11.66 -4.06 8.26
N THR A 73 11.61 -4.19 9.59
CA THR A 73 10.54 -4.89 10.29
C THR A 73 9.39 -3.93 10.60
N TRP A 74 8.40 -3.88 9.72
CA TRP A 74 7.10 -3.25 9.95
C TRP A 74 6.01 -4.08 9.27
N CYS A 75 4.80 -4.05 9.81
CA CYS A 75 3.68 -4.81 9.25
C CYS A 75 2.82 -3.91 8.37
N ALA A 76 2.75 -4.23 7.08
CA ALA A 76 1.91 -3.49 6.14
C ALA A 76 0.44 -3.50 6.55
N ASP A 77 -0.04 -4.59 7.15
CA ASP A 77 -1.43 -4.70 7.62
C ASP A 77 -1.69 -3.83 8.84
N GLN A 78 -0.77 -3.75 9.81
CA GLN A 78 -0.85 -2.78 10.91
C GLN A 78 -0.85 -1.34 10.40
N LEU A 79 -0.01 -1.01 9.41
CA LEU A 79 0.00 0.32 8.79
C LEU A 79 -1.36 0.65 8.17
N ARG A 80 -1.95 -0.31 7.46
CA ARG A 80 -3.28 -0.17 6.85
C ARG A 80 -4.37 -0.01 7.92
N ASP A 81 -4.32 -0.76 9.01
CA ASP A 81 -5.31 -0.66 10.09
C ASP A 81 -5.21 0.70 10.82
N ALA A 82 -4.00 1.20 11.04
CA ALA A 82 -3.76 2.55 11.57
C ALA A 82 -4.25 3.63 10.61
N LEU A 83 -3.96 3.51 9.31
CA LEU A 83 -4.48 4.42 8.28
C LEU A 83 -6.01 4.41 8.23
N ARG A 84 -6.64 3.23 8.29
CA ARG A 84 -8.10 3.10 8.32
C ARG A 84 -8.69 3.82 9.53
N SER A 85 -8.08 3.66 10.70
CA SER A 85 -8.52 4.33 11.93
C SER A 85 -8.42 5.85 11.81
N PHE A 86 -7.31 6.36 11.27
CA PHE A 86 -7.14 7.78 10.98
C PHE A 86 -8.20 8.28 9.98
N VAL A 87 -8.42 7.58 8.88
CA VAL A 87 -9.43 7.96 7.87
C VAL A 87 -10.82 8.01 8.48
N VAL A 88 -11.22 7.02 9.30
CA VAL A 88 -12.51 7.04 9.99
C VAL A 88 -12.61 8.24 10.93
N GLN A 89 -11.57 8.53 11.70
CA GLN A 89 -11.57 9.66 12.64
C GLN A 89 -11.84 11.01 11.95
N PHE A 90 -11.28 11.24 10.76
CA PHE A 90 -11.34 12.55 10.10
C PHE A 90 -12.37 12.65 8.97
N LEU A 91 -12.62 11.57 8.24
CA LEU A 91 -13.49 11.54 7.07
C LEU A 91 -14.82 10.84 7.30
N ALA A 92 -15.06 10.14 8.42
CA ALA A 92 -16.32 9.40 8.57
C ALA A 92 -17.55 10.32 8.50
N ARG A 93 -18.48 9.96 7.62
CA ARG A 93 -19.79 10.60 7.45
C ARG A 93 -20.88 9.53 7.29
N PRO A 94 -22.14 9.82 7.68
CA PRO A 94 -23.25 8.87 7.52
C PRO A 94 -23.50 8.43 6.07
N ASP A 95 -23.19 9.29 5.10
CA ASP A 95 -23.35 9.09 3.66
C ASP A 95 -22.06 8.60 2.96
N GLY A 96 -21.01 8.31 3.72
CA GLY A 96 -19.77 7.82 3.15
C GLY A 96 -19.91 6.45 2.51
N VAL A 97 -19.25 6.26 1.36
CA VAL A 97 -19.34 5.05 0.56
C VAL A 97 -18.01 4.30 0.51
N LEU A 98 -18.10 2.98 0.39
CA LEU A 98 -16.96 2.11 0.10
C LEU A 98 -16.91 1.84 -1.40
N VAL A 99 -15.79 2.18 -2.02
CA VAL A 99 -15.53 1.91 -3.43
C VAL A 99 -14.53 0.76 -3.53
N LEU A 100 -14.95 -0.32 -4.19
CA LEU A 100 -14.10 -1.45 -4.52
C LEU A 100 -13.74 -1.37 -6.00
N ASP A 101 -12.44 -1.42 -6.28
CA ASP A 101 -11.92 -1.43 -7.63
C ASP A 101 -10.70 -2.34 -7.74
N GLU A 102 -10.45 -2.87 -8.92
CA GLU A 102 -9.23 -3.61 -9.20
C GLU A 102 -8.33 -2.85 -10.16
N THR A 103 -7.03 -2.90 -9.91
CA THR A 103 -6.05 -2.27 -10.78
C THR A 103 -5.01 -3.28 -11.24
N ALA A 104 -4.80 -3.33 -12.56
CA ALA A 104 -3.77 -4.14 -13.18
C ALA A 104 -2.47 -3.33 -13.34
N PHE A 105 -1.36 -3.90 -12.88
CA PHE A 105 -0.01 -3.37 -13.00
C PHE A 105 0.76 -4.23 -14.00
N LEU A 106 1.04 -3.69 -15.18
CA LEU A 106 1.80 -4.41 -16.22
C LEU A 106 3.20 -4.77 -15.73
N LYS A 107 3.67 -5.96 -16.08
CA LYS A 107 4.98 -6.48 -15.71
C LYS A 107 5.65 -7.15 -16.90
N LYS A 108 6.95 -6.96 -17.02
CA LYS A 108 7.77 -7.69 -18.02
C LYS A 108 8.36 -8.99 -17.46
N GLY A 109 8.58 -9.08 -16.14
CA GLY A 109 9.17 -10.25 -15.49
C GLY A 109 8.17 -11.23 -14.87
N ARG A 110 8.69 -12.34 -14.34
CA ARG A 110 7.93 -13.42 -13.69
C ARG A 110 8.06 -13.45 -12.17
N MET A 111 8.93 -12.61 -11.61
CA MET A 111 9.30 -12.68 -10.19
C MET A 111 8.32 -11.95 -9.28
N SER A 112 7.58 -10.94 -9.76
CA SER A 112 6.65 -10.20 -8.90
C SER A 112 5.49 -11.07 -8.40
N ALA A 113 5.20 -11.01 -7.10
CA ALA A 113 4.09 -11.71 -6.45
C ALA A 113 2.77 -11.65 -7.25
N GLY A 114 2.10 -12.77 -7.51
CA GLY A 114 0.83 -12.78 -8.23
C GLY A 114 0.89 -12.40 -9.72
N VAL A 115 2.08 -12.20 -10.30
CA VAL A 115 2.21 -11.89 -11.74
C VAL A 115 1.87 -13.10 -12.61
N ALA A 116 0.95 -12.92 -13.55
CA ALA A 116 0.56 -13.91 -14.55
C ALA A 116 -0.17 -13.22 -15.72
N PRO A 117 -0.40 -13.92 -16.85
CA PRO A 117 -1.35 -13.50 -17.87
C PRO A 117 -2.75 -13.35 -17.28
N GLN A 118 -3.28 -12.12 -17.29
CA GLN A 118 -4.60 -11.76 -16.74
C GLN A 118 -5.19 -10.62 -17.58
N TYR A 119 -6.52 -10.47 -17.58
CA TYR A 119 -7.15 -9.32 -18.23
C TYR A 119 -6.73 -8.01 -17.54
N ALA A 120 -6.12 -7.10 -18.30
CA ALA A 120 -5.68 -5.80 -17.84
C ALA A 120 -6.60 -4.71 -18.41
N GLY A 121 -7.46 -4.13 -17.56
CA GLY A 121 -8.41 -3.10 -18.00
C GLY A 121 -7.77 -1.89 -18.69
N ILE A 122 -6.52 -1.55 -18.34
CA ILE A 122 -5.77 -0.44 -18.96
C ILE A 122 -5.39 -0.70 -20.42
N THR A 123 -5.24 -1.95 -20.84
CA THR A 123 -4.95 -2.31 -22.24
C THR A 123 -6.16 -2.95 -22.94
N GLY A 124 -7.17 -3.38 -22.19
CA GLY A 124 -8.32 -4.13 -22.71
C GLY A 124 -7.98 -5.55 -23.16
N GLN A 125 -6.80 -6.07 -22.80
CA GLN A 125 -6.27 -7.35 -23.28
C GLN A 125 -5.77 -8.25 -22.15
N ILE A 126 -5.49 -9.51 -22.46
CA ILE A 126 -4.77 -10.40 -21.55
C ILE A 126 -3.29 -10.05 -21.60
N GLU A 127 -2.76 -9.58 -20.48
CA GLU A 127 -1.39 -9.12 -20.33
C GLU A 127 -0.73 -9.77 -19.14
N ASN A 128 0.60 -9.89 -19.18
CA ASN A 128 1.36 -10.28 -18.01
C ASN A 128 1.33 -9.12 -16.99
N CYS A 129 0.51 -9.27 -15.95
CA CYS A 129 0.31 -8.22 -14.96
C CYS A 129 0.10 -8.79 -13.55
N GLN A 130 0.29 -7.94 -12.56
CA GLN A 130 -0.22 -8.15 -11.21
C GLN A 130 -1.56 -7.44 -11.10
N VAL A 131 -2.53 -8.03 -10.41
CA VAL A 131 -3.81 -7.36 -10.13
C VAL A 131 -3.98 -7.23 -8.63
N ALA A 132 -4.29 -6.04 -8.16
CA ALA A 132 -4.67 -5.80 -6.77
C ALA A 132 -6.09 -5.24 -6.70
N VAL A 133 -6.83 -5.67 -5.70
CA VAL A 133 -8.13 -5.11 -5.32
C VAL A 133 -7.87 -4.05 -4.26
N PHE A 134 -8.49 -2.90 -4.41
CA PHE A 134 -8.39 -1.77 -3.51
C PHE A 134 -9.76 -1.43 -2.94
N CYS A 135 -9.77 -1.00 -1.68
CA CYS A 135 -10.94 -0.44 -1.03
C CYS A 135 -10.65 1.01 -0.67
N ALA A 136 -11.43 1.93 -1.21
CA ALA A 136 -11.41 3.34 -0.84
C ALA A 136 -12.65 3.69 -0.02
N TYR A 137 -12.48 4.55 0.98
CA TYR A 137 -13.58 5.24 1.63
C TYR A 137 -13.69 6.64 1.02
N ALA A 138 -14.90 7.04 0.63
CA ALA A 138 -15.16 8.31 -0.02
C ALA A 138 -16.36 9.02 0.61
N THR A 139 -16.24 10.33 0.75
CA THR A 139 -17.28 11.26 1.21
C THR A 139 -17.26 12.51 0.34
N ASP A 140 -18.21 13.41 0.55
CA ASP A 140 -18.24 14.75 -0.05
C ASP A 140 -16.98 15.59 0.28
N THR A 141 -16.35 15.36 1.44
CA THR A 141 -15.17 16.10 1.90
C THR A 141 -13.83 15.49 1.49
N GLY A 142 -13.80 14.24 0.99
CA GLY A 142 -12.56 13.60 0.60
C GLY A 142 -12.63 12.09 0.48
N ARG A 143 -11.50 11.49 0.08
CA ARG A 143 -11.37 10.05 -0.11
C ARG A 143 -9.99 9.54 0.27
N ALA A 144 -9.92 8.30 0.72
CA ALA A 144 -8.66 7.63 1.04
C ALA A 144 -8.73 6.12 0.76
N LEU A 145 -7.61 5.53 0.34
CA LEU A 145 -7.47 4.08 0.31
C LEU A 145 -7.36 3.54 1.74
N ILE A 146 -8.22 2.59 2.09
CA ILE A 146 -8.31 2.01 3.44
C ILE A 146 -8.00 0.52 3.49
N ASP A 147 -8.00 -0.17 2.34
CA ASP A 147 -7.49 -1.54 2.24
C ASP A 147 -7.00 -1.85 0.81
N ARG A 148 -6.23 -2.94 0.71
CA ARG A 148 -5.55 -3.42 -0.47
C ARG A 148 -5.27 -4.90 -0.32
N GLU A 149 -5.53 -5.68 -1.37
CA GLU A 149 -5.16 -7.09 -1.46
C GLU A 149 -4.64 -7.43 -2.84
N LEU A 150 -3.57 -8.22 -2.86
CA LEU A 150 -3.09 -8.81 -4.08
C LEU A 150 -3.97 -10.02 -4.46
N TYR A 151 -4.44 -10.05 -5.71
CA TYR A 151 -5.05 -11.24 -6.27
C TYR A 151 -3.97 -12.25 -6.67
N LEU A 152 -4.14 -13.51 -6.24
CA LEU A 152 -3.23 -14.61 -6.55
C LEU A 152 -3.91 -15.58 -7.54
N PRO A 153 -3.44 -15.64 -8.80
CA PRO A 153 -3.99 -16.55 -9.80
C PRO A 153 -3.79 -18.03 -9.44
N ALA A 154 -4.57 -18.92 -10.04
CA ALA A 154 -4.48 -20.38 -9.83
C ALA A 154 -3.06 -20.92 -10.03
N ALA A 155 -2.33 -20.42 -11.05
CA ALA A 155 -0.95 -20.80 -11.31
C ALA A 155 0.02 -20.49 -10.15
N TRP A 156 -0.29 -19.49 -9.31
CA TRP A 156 0.47 -19.21 -8.08
C TRP A 156 0.09 -20.16 -6.95
N CYS A 157 -1.21 -20.41 -6.77
CA CYS A 157 -1.70 -21.33 -5.74
C CYS A 157 -1.22 -22.78 -5.98
N ALA A 158 -0.97 -23.15 -7.24
CA ALA A 158 -0.40 -24.43 -7.64
C ALA A 158 1.13 -24.52 -7.48
N ASP A 159 1.83 -23.42 -7.22
CA ASP A 159 3.30 -23.38 -7.11
C ASP A 159 3.75 -22.86 -5.75
N ALA A 160 3.83 -23.78 -4.80
CA ALA A 160 4.28 -23.48 -3.43
C ALA A 160 5.74 -23.03 -3.38
N GLY A 161 6.58 -23.45 -4.33
CA GLY A 161 8.00 -23.04 -4.41
C GLY A 161 8.10 -21.55 -4.73
N ARG A 162 7.41 -21.12 -5.79
CA ARG A 162 7.33 -19.71 -6.20
C ARG A 162 6.69 -18.84 -5.11
N CYS A 163 5.64 -19.32 -4.46
CA CYS A 163 5.02 -18.62 -3.34
C CYS A 163 6.01 -18.40 -2.18
N ARG A 164 6.81 -19.42 -1.81
CA ARG A 164 7.84 -19.29 -0.76
C ARG A 164 8.91 -18.27 -1.14
N THR A 165 9.44 -18.34 -2.37
CA THR A 165 10.47 -17.40 -2.86
C THR A 165 10.00 -15.95 -2.82
N GLN A 166 8.71 -15.72 -3.03
CA GLN A 166 8.10 -14.38 -3.00
C GLN A 166 7.41 -14.04 -1.68
N HIS A 167 7.68 -14.82 -0.63
CA HIS A 167 7.20 -14.58 0.73
C HIS A 167 5.67 -14.48 0.83
N ILE A 168 4.94 -15.20 -0.05
CA ILE A 168 3.48 -15.27 0.01
C ILE A 168 3.07 -16.05 1.27
N PRO A 169 2.21 -15.51 2.13
CA PRO A 169 1.73 -16.22 3.30
C PRO A 169 1.07 -17.55 2.92
N ARG A 170 1.42 -18.64 3.62
CA ARG A 170 0.90 -19.98 3.33
C ARG A 170 -0.63 -20.01 3.27
N ALA A 171 -1.31 -19.28 4.16
CA ALA A 171 -2.76 -19.19 4.17
C ALA A 171 -3.35 -18.59 2.87
N ARG A 172 -2.65 -17.65 2.22
CA ARG A 172 -3.07 -17.04 0.95
C ARG A 172 -2.76 -17.93 -0.25
N ALA A 173 -1.73 -18.76 -0.19
CA ALA A 173 -1.33 -19.64 -1.29
C ALA A 173 -2.17 -20.93 -1.41
N LYS A 174 -3.02 -21.25 -0.43
CA LYS A 174 -3.77 -22.53 -0.37
C LYS A 174 -4.88 -22.64 -1.41
N ALA A 175 -5.51 -21.54 -1.78
CA ALA A 175 -6.67 -21.53 -2.67
C ALA A 175 -6.80 -20.18 -3.36
N VAL A 176 -7.34 -20.21 -4.58
CA VAL A 176 -7.74 -18.99 -5.28
C VAL A 176 -8.86 -18.34 -4.51
N VAL A 177 -8.73 -17.04 -4.25
CA VAL A 177 -9.79 -16.19 -3.72
C VAL A 177 -10.10 -15.17 -4.80
N THR A 178 -11.34 -15.16 -5.28
CA THR A 178 -11.75 -14.29 -6.38
C THR A 178 -11.69 -12.82 -5.97
N LYS A 179 -11.57 -11.92 -6.95
CA LYS A 179 -11.50 -10.47 -6.69
C LYS A 179 -12.72 -9.95 -5.92
N PRO A 180 -13.98 -10.35 -6.24
CA PRO A 180 -15.14 -9.96 -5.43
C PRO A 180 -15.07 -10.49 -3.99
N GLU A 181 -14.60 -11.72 -3.78
CA GLU A 181 -14.43 -12.27 -2.43
C GLU A 181 -13.33 -11.53 -1.65
N LEU A 182 -12.27 -11.06 -2.30
CA LEU A 182 -11.28 -10.20 -1.67
C LEU A 182 -11.89 -8.88 -1.23
N GLY A 183 -12.63 -8.22 -2.11
CA GLY A 183 -13.34 -6.98 -1.78
C GLY A 183 -14.31 -7.17 -0.61
N ARG A 184 -15.10 -8.25 -0.61
CA ARG A 184 -16.00 -8.62 0.48
C ARG A 184 -15.26 -8.76 1.82
N ARG A 185 -14.12 -9.45 1.83
CA ARG A 185 -13.29 -9.61 3.05
C ARG A 185 -12.74 -8.27 3.57
N MET A 186 -12.43 -7.30 2.70
CA MET A 186 -11.98 -5.97 3.15
C MET A 186 -13.09 -5.21 3.91
N VAL A 187 -14.33 -5.42 3.51
CA VAL A 187 -15.50 -4.80 4.15
C VAL A 187 -15.87 -5.52 5.45
N GLU A 188 -15.92 -6.85 5.43
CA GLU A 188 -16.42 -7.67 6.53
C GLU A 188 -15.40 -7.89 7.67
N VAL A 189 -14.10 -7.92 7.38
CA VAL A 189 -13.10 -8.36 8.36
C VAL A 189 -12.60 -7.17 9.20
N PRO A 190 -12.59 -7.28 10.55
CA PRO A 190 -11.98 -6.29 11.43
C PRO A 190 -10.46 -6.14 11.15
N PRO A 191 -9.79 -5.11 11.70
CA PRO A 191 -8.36 -4.92 11.54
C PRO A 191 -7.57 -6.22 11.72
N ARG A 192 -6.72 -6.54 10.75
CA ARG A 192 -6.06 -7.86 10.65
C ARG A 192 -4.93 -8.02 11.65
N CYS A 193 -4.55 -6.95 12.32
CA CYS A 193 -3.60 -6.95 13.41
C CYS A 193 -4.25 -6.32 14.66
N GLY A 194 -4.90 -7.16 15.45
CA GLY A 194 -5.39 -6.85 16.79
C GLY A 194 -5.30 -8.10 17.65
N GLY A 195 -4.22 -8.22 18.42
CA GLY A 195 -3.91 -9.40 19.21
C GLY A 195 -2.45 -9.44 19.65
N SER A 196 -2.09 -8.53 20.56
CA SER A 196 -0.98 -8.68 21.50
C SER A 196 -1.43 -8.12 22.84
#